data_AF-A0A8T4BB31-F1
#
_entry.id   AF-A0A8T4BB31-F1
#
_cell.length_a   1.000
_cell.length_b   1.000
_cell.length_c   1.000
_cell.angle_alpha   90.00
_cell.angle_beta   90.00
_cell.angle_gamma   90.00
#
_symmetry.space_group_name_H-M   'P 1'
#
loop_
_entity.id
_entity.type
_entity.pdbx_description
1 polymer ?
#
loop_
_entity_poly.entity_id
_entity_poly.type
_entity_poly.pdbx_seq_one_letter_code
_entity_poly.pdbx_strand_id
1 'polypeptide(L)'
;MFAYFGLFFCCITFIIFTERFRNLTLYFTLIFALIFPFIADTSRWNWFYFVKTYSVIFPIIVLSIAQSKFYYQLDWLERFHPFIPNIARLFLALNIVEGGVLLASFGHYSTGILCLILIFTMPKFTFTEKQNLGFDNVLWIIGYSYCFLIGLIFYPQDTNFIFPILTALIIPLIFCLTLKDWNVWLTFRVYSIYFILILDVIFSSDQFLVFDMVNNSMFISENRINAFPKEILEVFSLLIGSFVIFKFTQSQQLMKNHSSVAYNGG
;
A
#
# COMPACT_ATOMS: atom_id res chain seq x y z
N MET A 1 24.58 -0.70 5.39
CA MET A 1 24.06 0.46 6.15
C MET A 1 23.94 1.71 5.27
N PHE A 2 25.01 2.13 4.58
CA PHE A 2 24.96 3.31 3.68
C PHE A 2 23.95 3.19 2.53
N ALA A 3 23.86 2.03 1.86
CA ALA A 3 22.89 1.80 0.79
C ALA A 3 21.43 1.94 1.26
N TYR A 4 21.14 1.48 2.47
CA TYR A 4 19.81 1.60 3.11
C TYR A 4 19.45 3.04 3.44
N PHE A 5 20.39 3.81 3.98
CA PHE A 5 20.21 5.25 4.18
C PHE A 5 20.01 5.99 2.84
N GLY A 6 20.76 5.59 1.81
CA GLY A 6 20.59 6.08 0.44
C GLY A 6 19.19 5.81 -0.11
N LEU A 7 18.67 4.59 0.02
CA LEU A 7 17.31 4.23 -0.39
C LEU A 7 16.26 5.11 0.31
N PHE A 8 16.38 5.27 1.62
CA PHE A 8 15.46 6.08 2.42
C PHE A 8 15.47 7.54 1.98
N PHE A 9 16.67 8.11 1.80
CA PHE A 9 16.85 9.48 1.31
C PHE A 9 16.29 9.66 -0.11
N CYS A 10 16.61 8.76 -1.04
CA CYS A 10 16.11 8.79 -2.41
C CYS A 10 14.58 8.70 -2.46
N CYS A 11 13.96 7.85 -1.64
CA CYS A 11 12.50 7.75 -1.55
C CYS A 11 11.88 9.05 -1.01
N ILE A 12 12.46 9.67 0.02
CA ILE A 12 12.01 10.98 0.52
C ILE A 12 12.10 12.03 -0.59
N THR A 13 13.25 12.14 -1.24
CA THR A 13 13.47 13.11 -2.32
C THR A 13 12.47 12.88 -3.45
N PHE A 14 12.23 11.62 -3.82
CA PHE A 14 11.25 11.25 -4.83
C PHE A 14 9.85 11.71 -4.43
N ILE A 15 9.39 11.43 -3.21
CA ILE A 15 8.07 11.88 -2.73
C ILE A 15 7.94 13.41 -2.77
N ILE A 16 8.97 14.15 -2.31
CA ILE A 16 8.96 15.62 -2.37
C ILE A 16 8.83 16.09 -3.82
N PHE A 17 9.56 15.47 -4.74
CA PHE A 17 9.43 15.74 -6.17
C PHE A 17 8.04 15.42 -6.68
N THR A 18 7.46 14.30 -6.25
CA THR A 18 6.14 13.88 -6.73
C THR A 18 5.05 14.88 -6.38
N GLU A 19 5.09 15.42 -5.16
CA GLU A 19 4.12 16.38 -4.68
C GLU A 19 4.29 17.74 -5.35
N ARG A 20 5.54 18.16 -5.61
CA ARG A 20 5.86 19.47 -6.20
C ARG A 20 5.70 19.51 -7.72
N PHE A 21 6.00 18.42 -8.41
CA PHE A 21 6.12 18.37 -9.88
C PHE A 21 5.26 17.27 -10.51
N ARG A 22 3.97 17.25 -10.19
CA ARG A 22 3.03 16.18 -10.57
C ARG A 22 3.00 15.78 -12.04
N ASN A 23 3.13 16.74 -12.97
CA ASN A 23 3.20 16.43 -14.40
C ASN A 23 4.50 15.69 -14.76
N LEU A 24 5.62 16.09 -14.16
CA LEU A 24 6.89 15.40 -14.34
C LEU A 24 6.85 14.00 -13.73
N THR A 25 6.18 13.85 -12.58
CA THR A 25 5.87 12.56 -11.98
C THR A 25 5.07 11.66 -12.91
N LEU A 26 4.04 12.19 -13.56
CA LEU A 26 3.26 11.43 -14.55
C LEU A 26 4.15 10.93 -15.69
N TYR A 27 4.97 11.81 -16.27
CA TYR A 27 5.89 11.40 -17.35
C TYR A 27 6.90 10.35 -16.87
N PHE A 28 7.47 10.53 -15.68
CA PHE A 28 8.35 9.56 -15.07
C PHE A 28 7.66 8.20 -14.89
N THR A 29 6.44 8.18 -14.31
CA THR A 29 5.66 6.96 -14.11
C THR A 29 5.38 6.27 -15.45
N LEU A 30 4.92 6.98 -16.46
CA LEU A 30 4.60 6.39 -17.77
C LEU A 30 5.84 5.85 -18.49
N ILE A 31 6.93 6.61 -18.52
CA ILE A 31 8.18 6.20 -19.16
C ILE A 31 8.70 4.92 -18.50
N PHE A 32 8.81 4.90 -17.18
CA PHE A 32 9.32 3.73 -16.48
C PHE A 32 8.35 2.55 -16.59
N ALA A 33 7.04 2.74 -16.54
CA ALA A 33 6.09 1.64 -16.71
C ALA A 33 6.19 0.99 -18.10
N LEU A 34 6.45 1.78 -19.16
CA LEU A 34 6.62 1.26 -20.53
C LEU A 34 7.97 0.57 -20.71
N ILE A 35 9.03 1.10 -20.09
CA ILE A 35 10.39 0.56 -20.20
C ILE A 35 10.58 -0.65 -19.28
N PHE A 36 9.82 -0.73 -18.19
CA PHE A 36 9.94 -1.76 -17.16
C PHE A 36 10.03 -3.20 -17.71
N PRO A 37 9.18 -3.65 -18.65
CA PRO A 37 9.24 -5.02 -19.17
C PRO A 37 10.53 -5.33 -19.96
N PHE A 38 11.22 -4.30 -20.44
CA PHE A 38 12.45 -4.44 -21.23
C PHE A 38 13.72 -4.40 -20.38
N ILE A 39 13.68 -3.76 -19.20
CA ILE A 39 14.81 -3.72 -18.27
C ILE A 39 14.75 -4.87 -17.27
N ALA A 40 13.54 -5.24 -16.82
CA ALA A 40 13.38 -6.32 -15.86
C ALA A 40 13.81 -7.66 -16.47
N ASP A 41 14.67 -8.40 -15.76
CA ASP A 41 14.97 -9.80 -16.10
C ASP A 41 13.75 -10.68 -15.81
N THR A 42 12.84 -10.74 -16.78
CA THR A 42 11.59 -11.49 -16.71
C THR A 42 11.79 -12.99 -16.97
N SER A 43 12.99 -13.43 -17.37
CA SER A 43 13.28 -14.82 -17.72
C SER A 43 13.05 -15.80 -16.56
N ARG A 44 13.08 -15.30 -15.32
CA ARG A 44 12.91 -16.08 -14.08
C ARG A 44 11.55 -15.89 -13.42
N TRP A 45 10.65 -15.09 -14.00
CA TRP A 45 9.39 -14.73 -13.37
C TRP A 45 8.36 -15.84 -13.52
N ASN A 46 7.76 -16.25 -12.40
CA ASN A 46 6.54 -17.03 -12.45
C ASN A 46 5.30 -16.11 -12.63
N TRP A 47 4.14 -16.70 -12.93
CA TRP A 47 2.89 -15.94 -13.09
C TRP A 47 2.52 -15.11 -11.85
N PHE A 48 2.84 -15.61 -10.65
CA PHE A 48 2.58 -14.90 -9.41
C PHE A 48 3.38 -13.59 -9.33
N TYR A 49 4.66 -13.62 -9.66
CA TYR A 49 5.52 -12.44 -9.73
C TYR A 49 5.06 -11.44 -10.77
N PHE A 50 4.69 -11.94 -11.95
CA PHE A 50 4.14 -11.11 -13.00
C PHE A 50 2.91 -10.34 -12.48
N VAL A 51 1.93 -11.06 -11.95
CA VAL A 51 0.71 -10.44 -11.38
C VAL A 51 1.05 -9.46 -10.26
N LYS A 52 1.99 -9.81 -9.37
CA LYS A 52 2.39 -8.95 -8.25
C LYS A 52 3.01 -7.64 -8.70
N THR A 53 3.94 -7.68 -9.64
CA THR A 53 4.59 -6.47 -10.17
C THR A 53 3.57 -5.56 -10.86
N TYR A 54 2.73 -6.11 -11.74
CA TYR A 54 1.72 -5.31 -12.44
C TYR A 54 0.59 -4.82 -11.53
N SER A 55 0.36 -5.49 -10.38
CA SER A 55 -0.52 -4.99 -9.32
C SER A 55 -0.01 -3.72 -8.64
N VAL A 56 1.25 -3.31 -8.88
CA VAL A 56 1.81 -2.03 -8.44
C VAL A 56 1.85 -1.04 -9.61
N ILE A 57 2.30 -1.47 -10.78
CA ILE A 57 2.46 -0.61 -11.97
C ILE A 57 1.10 -0.06 -12.43
N PHE A 58 0.06 -0.88 -12.49
CA PHE A 58 -1.23 -0.42 -12.97
C PHE A 58 -1.87 0.63 -12.02
N PRO A 59 -1.95 0.40 -10.70
CA PRO A 59 -2.48 1.42 -9.79
C PRO A 59 -1.69 2.72 -9.79
N ILE A 60 -0.36 2.68 -9.90
CA ILE A 60 0.42 3.92 -9.91
C ILE A 60 0.15 4.75 -11.16
N ILE A 61 -0.03 4.13 -12.32
CA ILE A 61 -0.42 4.85 -13.55
C ILE A 61 -1.76 5.55 -13.33
N VAL A 62 -2.76 4.83 -12.83
CA VAL A 62 -4.09 5.39 -12.55
C VAL A 62 -4.00 6.55 -11.55
N LEU A 63 -3.24 6.40 -10.47
CA LEU A 63 -3.05 7.44 -9.45
C LEU A 63 -2.30 8.66 -9.98
N SER A 64 -1.20 8.46 -10.70
CA SER A 64 -0.40 9.55 -11.28
C SER A 64 -1.20 10.34 -12.33
N ILE A 65 -2.01 9.65 -13.14
CA ILE A 65 -2.91 10.28 -14.09
C ILE A 65 -3.97 11.11 -13.35
N ALA A 66 -4.62 10.53 -12.33
CA ALA A 66 -5.64 11.19 -11.50
C ALA A 66 -5.14 12.47 -10.82
N GLN A 67 -3.86 12.53 -10.49
CA GLN A 67 -3.21 13.65 -9.80
C GLN A 67 -2.63 14.71 -10.74
N SER A 68 -2.59 14.43 -12.03
CA SER A 68 -1.97 15.32 -13.02
C SER A 68 -2.88 16.49 -13.39
N LYS A 69 -2.28 17.61 -13.82
CA LYS A 69 -3.06 18.75 -14.34
C LYS A 69 -3.75 18.45 -15.67
N PHE A 70 -3.25 17.45 -16.40
CA PHE A 70 -3.84 16.98 -17.66
C PHE A 70 -5.17 16.26 -17.45
N TYR A 71 -5.52 15.94 -16.20
CA TYR A 71 -6.68 15.14 -15.87
C TYR A 71 -7.98 15.66 -16.51
N TYR A 72 -8.22 16.97 -16.42
CA TYR A 72 -9.42 17.62 -16.94
C TYR A 72 -9.31 18.06 -18.41
N GLN A 73 -8.19 17.78 -19.07
CA GLN A 73 -8.00 18.11 -20.49
C GLN A 73 -8.40 16.96 -21.42
N LEU A 74 -8.68 15.77 -20.85
CA LEU A 74 -9.02 14.56 -21.58
C LEU A 74 -10.42 14.07 -21.19
N ASP A 75 -11.39 14.27 -22.07
CA ASP A 75 -12.82 13.94 -21.83
C ASP A 75 -13.06 12.49 -21.37
N TRP A 76 -12.29 11.54 -21.91
CA TRP A 76 -12.44 10.13 -21.54
C TRP A 76 -11.97 9.84 -20.11
N LEU A 77 -11.04 10.65 -19.61
CA LEU A 77 -10.45 10.50 -18.29
C LEU A 77 -11.36 11.08 -17.21
N GLU A 78 -12.02 12.20 -17.51
CA GLU A 78 -13.08 12.77 -16.67
C GLU A 78 -14.20 11.75 -16.44
N ARG A 79 -14.62 11.02 -17.48
CA ARG A 79 -15.61 9.92 -17.36
C ARG A 79 -15.15 8.79 -16.44
N PHE A 80 -13.84 8.60 -16.31
CA PHE A 80 -13.25 7.59 -15.44
C PHE A 80 -13.15 8.04 -13.97
N HIS A 81 -13.26 9.34 -13.69
CA HIS A 81 -13.14 9.94 -12.35
C HIS A 81 -13.97 9.25 -11.27
N PRO A 82 -15.25 8.92 -11.50
CA PRO A 82 -16.07 8.28 -10.47
C PRO A 82 -15.61 6.86 -10.11
N PHE A 83 -14.86 6.20 -10.99
CA PHE A 83 -14.42 4.81 -10.82
C PHE A 83 -13.06 4.70 -10.11
N ILE A 84 -12.20 5.71 -10.20
CA ILE A 84 -10.84 5.68 -9.63
C ILE A 84 -10.83 5.34 -8.14
N PRO A 85 -11.69 5.93 -7.27
CA PRO A 85 -11.74 5.57 -5.86
C PRO A 85 -12.08 4.09 -5.62
N ASN A 86 -12.99 3.52 -6.41
CA ASN A 86 -13.39 2.11 -6.29
C ASN A 86 -12.29 1.17 -6.77
N ILE A 87 -11.59 1.54 -7.83
CA ILE A 87 -10.45 0.79 -8.36
C ILE A 87 -9.30 0.78 -7.32
N ALA A 88 -8.97 1.93 -6.74
CA ALA A 88 -7.95 2.01 -5.68
C ALA A 88 -8.34 1.18 -4.45
N ARG A 89 -9.62 1.20 -4.08
CA ARG A 89 -10.17 0.37 -3.00
C ARG A 89 -9.99 -1.12 -3.27
N LEU A 90 -10.28 -1.56 -4.49
CA LEU A 90 -10.12 -2.96 -4.91
C LEU A 90 -8.65 -3.40 -4.83
N PHE A 91 -7.72 -2.61 -5.35
CA PHE A 91 -6.29 -2.91 -5.29
C PHE A 91 -5.78 -3.01 -3.85
N LEU A 92 -6.20 -2.09 -2.98
CA LEU A 92 -5.83 -2.14 -1.57
C LEU A 92 -6.42 -3.38 -0.88
N ALA A 93 -7.66 -3.75 -1.20
CA ALA A 93 -8.30 -4.95 -0.66
C ALA A 93 -7.57 -6.22 -1.09
N LEU A 94 -7.23 -6.35 -2.37
CA LEU A 94 -6.45 -7.47 -2.90
C LEU A 94 -5.08 -7.59 -2.19
N ASN A 95 -4.41 -6.46 -1.97
CA ASN A 95 -3.14 -6.43 -1.26
C ASN A 95 -3.26 -6.92 0.21
N ILE A 96 -4.36 -6.58 0.89
CA ILE A 96 -4.65 -7.06 2.25
C ILE A 96 -5.01 -8.54 2.25
N VAL A 97 -5.84 -9.00 1.30
CA VAL A 97 -6.24 -10.42 1.18
C VAL A 97 -5.00 -11.29 1.03
N GLU A 98 -4.10 -10.92 0.12
CA GLU A 98 -2.88 -11.68 -0.15
C GLU A 98 -2.02 -11.84 1.11
N GLY A 99 -1.75 -10.73 1.82
CA GLY A 99 -1.02 -10.76 3.08
C GLY A 99 -1.75 -11.52 4.20
N GLY A 100 -3.08 -11.40 4.26
CA GLY A 100 -3.92 -12.10 5.23
C GLY A 100 -3.93 -13.61 5.03
N VAL A 101 -4.03 -14.08 3.77
CA VAL A 101 -3.97 -15.51 3.43
C VAL A 101 -2.58 -16.07 3.76
N LEU A 102 -1.52 -15.32 3.45
CA LEU A 102 -0.15 -15.72 3.78
C LEU A 102 0.03 -15.88 5.30
N LEU A 103 -0.38 -14.89 6.09
CA LEU A 103 -0.31 -14.94 7.55
C LEU A 103 -1.15 -16.07 8.15
N ALA A 104 -2.35 -16.32 7.61
CA ALA A 104 -3.19 -17.43 8.03
C ALA A 104 -2.54 -18.79 7.72
N SER A 105 -1.85 -18.93 6.58
CA SER A 105 -1.12 -20.14 6.23
C SER A 105 0.05 -20.45 7.18
N PHE A 106 0.56 -19.43 7.88
CA PHE A 106 1.56 -19.56 8.94
C PHE A 106 0.97 -19.75 10.34
N GLY A 107 -0.35 -19.88 10.46
CA GLY A 107 -1.03 -20.12 11.73
C GLY A 107 -1.26 -18.86 12.59
N HIS A 108 -1.12 -17.66 12.01
CA HIS A 108 -1.42 -16.38 12.66
C HIS A 108 -2.85 -15.93 12.38
N TYR A 109 -3.81 -16.72 12.84
CA TYR A 109 -5.24 -16.53 12.54
C TYR A 109 -5.80 -15.21 13.05
N SER A 110 -5.36 -14.70 14.21
CA SER A 110 -5.81 -13.41 14.76
C SER A 110 -5.50 -12.25 13.83
N THR A 111 -4.30 -12.22 13.25
CA THR A 111 -3.87 -11.19 12.31
C THR A 111 -4.53 -11.38 10.94
N GLY A 112 -4.76 -12.64 10.52
CA GLY A 112 -5.61 -12.95 9.37
C GLY A 112 -7.04 -12.42 9.52
N ILE A 113 -7.66 -12.58 10.70
CA ILE A 113 -8.97 -12.02 11.02
C ILE A 113 -8.92 -10.49 11.01
N LEU A 114 -7.88 -9.87 11.55
CA LEU A 114 -7.69 -8.42 11.47
C LEU A 114 -7.61 -7.92 10.02
N CYS A 115 -6.93 -8.65 9.13
CA CYS A 115 -6.92 -8.34 7.68
C CYS A 115 -8.34 -8.38 7.09
N LEU A 116 -9.16 -9.38 7.44
CA LEU A 116 -10.57 -9.42 7.03
C LEU A 116 -11.36 -8.22 7.56
N ILE A 117 -11.19 -7.89 8.84
CA ILE A 117 -11.80 -6.71 9.46
C ILE A 117 -11.42 -5.44 8.69
N LEU A 118 -10.15 -5.26 8.33
CA LEU A 118 -9.67 -4.10 7.57
C LEU A 118 -10.31 -4.01 6.19
N ILE A 119 -10.52 -5.14 5.50
CA ILE A 119 -11.21 -5.17 4.19
C ILE A 119 -12.66 -4.69 4.34
N PHE A 120 -13.41 -5.22 5.31
CA PHE A 120 -14.81 -4.86 5.51
C PHE A 120 -15.00 -3.43 6.05
N THR A 121 -14.07 -2.96 6.87
CA THR A 121 -14.10 -1.62 7.46
C THR A 121 -13.35 -0.58 6.61
N MET A 122 -12.93 -0.94 5.39
CA MET A 122 -12.15 -0.07 4.52
C MET A 122 -12.89 1.27 4.28
N PRO A 123 -12.24 2.41 4.55
CA PRO A 123 -12.84 3.73 4.39
C PRO A 123 -13.20 4.01 2.92
N LYS A 124 -14.13 4.96 2.74
CA LYS A 124 -14.44 5.49 1.41
C LYS A 124 -13.28 6.38 0.95
N PHE A 125 -12.78 6.10 -0.25
CA PHE A 125 -11.76 6.92 -0.88
C PHE A 125 -12.38 8.18 -1.47
N THR A 126 -11.74 9.32 -1.22
CA THR A 126 -12.14 10.63 -1.73
C THR A 126 -10.95 11.35 -2.33
N PHE A 127 -11.23 12.20 -3.32
CA PHE A 127 -10.26 13.16 -3.81
C PHE A 127 -10.27 14.40 -2.93
N THR A 128 -9.08 14.88 -2.55
CA THR A 128 -8.93 16.19 -1.92
C THR A 128 -8.95 17.31 -2.97
N GLU A 129 -9.01 18.57 -2.52
CA GLU A 129 -8.86 19.75 -3.41
C GLU A 129 -7.52 19.73 -4.16
N LYS A 130 -6.49 19.16 -3.53
CA LYS A 130 -5.19 18.91 -4.14
C LYS A 130 -5.20 17.63 -4.98
N GLN A 131 -6.33 17.10 -5.44
CA GLN A 131 -6.44 15.86 -6.22
C GLN A 131 -5.75 14.63 -5.60
N ASN A 132 -5.44 14.64 -4.30
CA ASN A 132 -4.85 13.47 -3.65
C ASN A 132 -5.97 12.47 -3.37
N LEU A 133 -5.74 11.20 -3.74
CA LEU A 133 -6.70 10.14 -3.51
C LEU A 133 -6.35 9.41 -2.21
N GLY A 134 -7.29 9.39 -1.28
CA GLY A 134 -7.14 8.65 -0.03
C GLY A 134 -8.34 8.77 0.87
N PHE A 135 -8.10 8.66 2.17
CA PHE A 135 -9.12 8.74 3.20
C PHE A 135 -8.48 9.20 4.52
N ASP A 136 -9.27 9.81 5.39
CA ASP A 136 -8.82 10.27 6.70
C ASP A 136 -9.31 9.31 7.80
N ASN A 137 -8.65 8.16 7.92
CA ASN A 137 -8.91 7.21 9.00
C ASN A 137 -7.59 6.65 9.54
N VAL A 138 -7.01 7.40 10.48
CA VAL A 138 -5.72 7.11 11.12
C VAL A 138 -5.68 5.70 11.73
N LEU A 139 -6.77 5.29 12.41
CA LEU A 139 -6.82 3.99 13.08
C LEU A 139 -6.80 2.83 12.08
N TRP A 140 -7.49 2.99 10.95
CA TRP A 140 -7.43 2.01 9.87
C TRP A 140 -6.01 1.92 9.28
N ILE A 141 -5.33 3.05 9.10
CA ILE A 141 -3.94 3.10 8.62
C ILE A 141 -2.99 2.41 9.60
N ILE A 142 -3.15 2.64 10.90
CA ILE A 142 -2.37 1.97 11.95
C ILE A 142 -2.62 0.45 11.91
N GLY A 143 -3.88 0.02 11.84
CA GLY A 143 -4.22 -1.40 11.76
C GLY A 143 -3.63 -2.07 10.52
N TYR A 144 -3.73 -1.41 9.36
CA TYR A 144 -3.10 -1.87 8.12
C TYR A 144 -1.58 -2.00 8.26
N SER A 145 -0.92 -0.96 8.79
CA SER A 145 0.53 -0.94 8.94
C SER A 145 1.01 -2.02 9.91
N TYR A 146 0.25 -2.26 10.99
CA TYR A 146 0.47 -3.35 11.93
C TYR A 146 0.40 -4.72 11.25
N CYS A 147 -0.67 -5.02 10.51
CA CYS A 147 -0.79 -6.30 9.79
C CYS A 147 0.40 -6.54 8.85
N PHE A 148 0.85 -5.49 8.16
CA PHE A 148 1.97 -5.59 7.23
C PHE A 148 3.32 -5.78 7.94
N LEU A 149 3.53 -5.13 9.11
CA LEU A 149 4.71 -5.37 9.96
C LEU A 149 4.74 -6.80 10.50
N ILE A 150 3.60 -7.35 10.91
CA ILE A 150 3.50 -8.75 11.32
C ILE A 150 3.83 -9.67 10.13
N GLY A 151 3.29 -9.37 8.94
CA GLY A 151 3.65 -10.06 7.69
C GLY A 151 5.15 -10.10 7.41
N LEU A 152 5.86 -9.00 7.69
CA LEU A 152 7.31 -8.92 7.57
C LEU A 152 8.05 -9.75 8.63
N ILE A 153 7.63 -9.65 9.90
CA ILE A 153 8.28 -10.37 11.00
C ILE A 153 8.20 -11.87 10.75
N PHE A 154 7.04 -12.38 10.35
CA PHE A 154 6.83 -13.82 10.13
C PHE A 154 7.10 -14.27 8.70
N TYR A 155 7.78 -13.45 7.89
CA TYR A 155 8.15 -13.86 6.55
C TYR A 155 9.16 -15.02 6.63
N PRO A 156 8.92 -16.15 5.94
CA PRO A 156 9.62 -17.41 6.21
C PRO A 156 11.06 -17.47 5.68
N GLN A 157 11.54 -16.42 5.01
CA GLN A 157 12.87 -16.36 4.40
C GLN A 157 13.63 -15.12 4.89
N ASP A 158 14.87 -15.34 5.32
CA ASP A 158 15.83 -14.26 5.55
C ASP A 158 16.07 -13.56 4.23
N THR A 159 15.51 -12.37 4.10
CA THR A 159 15.47 -11.65 2.84
C THR A 159 15.78 -10.18 3.03
N ASN A 160 16.45 -9.60 2.04
CA ASN A 160 16.76 -8.18 2.02
C ASN A 160 15.51 -7.30 1.82
N PHE A 161 14.32 -7.89 1.58
CA PHE A 161 13.05 -7.17 1.39
C PHE A 161 12.55 -6.41 2.62
N ILE A 162 12.99 -6.78 3.83
CA ILE A 162 12.50 -6.16 5.06
C ILE A 162 12.71 -4.64 5.02
N PHE A 163 13.91 -4.19 4.65
CA PHE A 163 14.25 -2.76 4.67
C PHE A 163 13.49 -1.93 3.62
N PRO A 164 13.40 -2.35 2.34
CA PRO A 164 12.58 -1.70 1.33
C PRO A 164 11.10 -1.62 1.72
N ILE A 165 10.55 -2.69 2.26
CA ILE A 165 9.15 -2.75 2.68
C ILE A 165 8.91 -1.82 3.88
N LEU A 166 9.82 -1.80 4.86
CA LEU A 166 9.77 -0.82 5.96
C LEU A 166 9.87 0.62 5.46
N THR A 167 10.70 0.88 4.45
CA THR A 167 10.83 2.20 3.82
C THR A 167 9.49 2.63 3.21
N ALA A 168 8.83 1.73 2.47
CA ALA A 168 7.52 1.97 1.89
C ALA A 168 6.38 2.13 2.90
N LEU A 169 6.55 1.69 4.15
CA LEU A 169 5.60 1.92 5.24
C LEU A 169 5.89 3.21 6.02
N ILE A 170 7.14 3.41 6.42
CA ILE A 170 7.55 4.45 7.37
C ILE A 170 7.50 5.83 6.70
N ILE A 171 8.00 5.95 5.47
CA ILE A 171 8.06 7.25 4.79
C ILE A 171 6.66 7.87 4.64
N PRO A 172 5.64 7.16 4.10
CA PRO A 172 4.29 7.71 4.01
C PRO A 172 3.73 8.16 5.36
N LEU A 173 4.00 7.41 6.45
CA LEU A 173 3.55 7.78 7.79
C LEU A 173 4.21 9.08 8.28
N ILE A 174 5.52 9.23 8.08
CA ILE A 174 6.25 10.46 8.43
C ILE A 174 5.65 11.64 7.66
N PHE A 175 5.40 11.50 6.36
CA PHE A 175 4.79 12.57 5.57
C PHE A 175 3.37 12.91 6.03
N CYS A 176 2.54 11.93 6.38
CA CYS A 176 1.19 12.19 6.91
C CYS A 176 1.25 12.98 8.22
N LEU A 177 2.17 12.62 9.12
CA LEU A 177 2.38 13.34 10.38
C LEU A 177 2.89 14.78 10.16
N THR A 178 3.80 14.95 9.19
CA THR A 178 4.44 16.25 8.90
C THR A 178 3.46 17.20 8.21
N LEU A 179 2.69 16.70 7.25
CA LEU A 179 1.70 17.48 6.49
C LEU A 179 0.37 17.64 7.22
N LYS A 180 0.13 16.84 8.28
CA LYS A 180 -1.16 16.74 8.99
C LYS A 180 -2.33 16.42 8.04
N ASP A 181 -2.06 15.68 6.98
CA ASP A 181 -3.05 15.20 6.03
C ASP A 181 -2.84 13.69 5.87
N TRP A 182 -3.85 12.90 6.24
CA TRP A 182 -3.77 11.43 6.13
C TRP A 182 -4.29 10.93 4.77
N ASN A 183 -4.95 11.78 3.98
CA ASN A 183 -5.43 11.40 2.65
C ASN A 183 -4.27 11.15 1.67
N VAL A 184 -3.08 11.69 1.94
CA VAL A 184 -1.89 11.44 1.11
C VAL A 184 -1.23 10.08 1.38
N TRP A 185 -1.61 9.39 2.45
CA TRP A 185 -0.97 8.14 2.88
C TRP A 185 -0.90 7.10 1.75
N LEU A 186 -2.03 6.79 1.11
CA LEU A 186 -2.06 5.80 0.03
C LEU A 186 -1.16 6.23 -1.11
N THR A 187 -1.25 7.49 -1.51
CA THR A 187 -0.49 8.06 -2.63
C THR A 187 1.02 7.91 -2.40
N PHE A 188 1.52 8.39 -1.27
CA PHE A 188 2.96 8.29 -0.95
C PHE A 188 3.42 6.86 -0.76
N ARG A 189 2.54 5.98 -0.26
CA ARG A 189 2.84 4.56 -0.14
C ARG A 189 3.02 3.92 -1.52
N VAL A 190 2.09 4.12 -2.44
CA VAL A 190 2.19 3.53 -3.79
C VAL A 190 3.39 4.10 -4.54
N TYR A 191 3.67 5.42 -4.43
CA TYR A 191 4.88 6.00 -5.01
C TYR A 191 6.17 5.41 -4.43
N SER A 192 6.21 5.18 -3.11
CA SER A 192 7.37 4.56 -2.47
C SER A 192 7.60 3.15 -2.99
N ILE A 193 6.55 2.32 -3.04
CA ILE A 193 6.65 0.95 -3.57
C ILE A 193 7.11 0.97 -5.02
N TYR A 194 6.52 1.84 -5.85
CA TYR A 194 6.86 1.96 -7.26
C TYR A 194 8.32 2.38 -7.47
N PHE A 195 8.79 3.38 -6.72
CA PHE A 195 10.16 3.85 -6.82
C PHE A 195 11.17 2.79 -6.39
N ILE A 196 10.89 2.09 -5.30
CA ILE A 196 11.72 0.96 -4.84
C ILE A 196 11.77 -0.13 -5.91
N LEU A 197 10.64 -0.46 -6.54
CA LEU A 197 10.56 -1.45 -7.62
C LEU A 197 11.35 -1.03 -8.87
N ILE A 198 11.38 0.26 -9.21
CA ILE A 198 12.24 0.78 -10.28
C ILE A 198 13.72 0.64 -9.90
N LEU A 199 14.09 1.05 -8.68
CA LEU A 199 15.47 0.95 -8.22
C LEU A 199 15.96 -0.50 -8.22
N ASP A 200 15.10 -1.42 -7.79
CA ASP A 200 15.40 -2.85 -7.85
C ASP A 200 15.74 -3.30 -9.26
N VAL A 201 14.91 -2.96 -10.24
CA VAL A 201 15.14 -3.34 -11.65
C VAL A 201 16.36 -2.67 -12.28
N ILE A 202 16.66 -1.41 -11.94
CA ILE A 202 17.83 -0.71 -12.48
C ILE A 202 19.14 -1.23 -11.88
N PHE A 203 19.13 -1.54 -10.59
CA PHE A 203 20.32 -1.90 -9.83
C PHE A 203 20.45 -3.41 -9.58
N SER A 204 19.65 -4.24 -10.25
CA SER A 204 19.64 -5.71 -10.12
C SER A 204 20.92 -6.42 -10.59
N SER A 205 22.07 -5.75 -10.69
CA SER A 205 23.33 -6.44 -10.89
C SER A 205 23.59 -7.37 -9.70
N ASP A 206 24.15 -8.56 -9.96
CA ASP A 206 24.22 -9.80 -9.15
C ASP A 206 24.50 -9.74 -7.62
N GLN A 207 24.65 -8.55 -7.03
CA GLN A 207 24.89 -8.30 -5.61
C GLN A 207 23.83 -7.43 -4.90
N PHE A 208 22.90 -6.80 -5.63
CA PHE A 208 21.92 -5.88 -5.02
C PHE A 208 20.50 -6.08 -5.57
N LEU A 209 19.92 -7.23 -5.24
CA LEU A 209 18.48 -7.46 -5.40
C LEU A 209 17.77 -6.92 -4.16
N VAL A 210 17.17 -5.74 -4.31
CA VAL A 210 16.23 -5.17 -3.33
C VAL A 210 15.01 -6.11 -3.22
N PHE A 211 14.71 -6.83 -4.31
CA PHE A 211 13.82 -7.98 -4.36
C PHE A 211 14.53 -9.32 -4.66
N ASP A 212 15.32 -9.84 -3.73
CA ASP A 212 15.96 -11.16 -3.84
C ASP A 212 14.91 -12.28 -3.87
N MET A 213 14.64 -12.87 -5.04
CA MET A 213 13.81 -14.07 -5.27
C MET A 213 13.13 -14.66 -4.00
N VAL A 214 11.83 -14.38 -3.80
CA VAL A 214 10.87 -15.36 -3.27
C VAL A 214 11.09 -16.66 -4.04
N ASN A 215 11.91 -17.51 -3.44
CA ASN A 215 12.45 -18.70 -4.04
C ASN A 215 11.29 -19.59 -4.56
N ASN A 216 11.37 -20.06 -5.80
CA ASN A 216 10.42 -20.99 -6.42
C ASN A 216 10.38 -22.39 -5.75
N SER A 217 11.12 -22.59 -4.65
CA SER A 217 10.99 -23.76 -3.81
C SER A 217 9.60 -23.80 -3.18
N MET A 218 8.89 -24.93 -3.31
CA MET A 218 7.61 -25.18 -2.64
C MET A 218 7.65 -24.62 -1.21
N PHE A 219 6.75 -23.66 -0.93
CA PHE A 219 6.61 -23.06 0.39
C PHE A 219 6.36 -24.17 1.42
N ILE A 220 7.37 -24.50 2.21
CA ILE A 220 7.21 -25.30 3.42
C ILE A 220 6.88 -24.30 4.52
N SER A 221 5.63 -24.33 4.99
CA SER A 221 5.08 -23.42 6.02
C SER A 221 5.63 -23.73 7.42
N GLU A 222 6.95 -23.87 7.54
CA GLU A 222 7.58 -23.99 8.86
C GLU A 222 7.65 -22.60 9.48
N ASN A 223 6.95 -22.44 10.60
CA ASN A 223 6.93 -21.20 11.36
C ASN A 223 8.29 -21.04 12.06
N ARG A 224 9.25 -20.37 11.40
CA ARG A 224 10.67 -20.37 11.84
C ARG A 224 10.95 -19.48 13.07
N ILE A 225 9.97 -18.70 13.54
CA ILE A 225 10.13 -17.80 14.69
C ILE A 225 9.37 -18.34 15.89
N ASN A 226 10.04 -19.22 16.64
CA ASN A 226 9.54 -19.79 17.90
C ASN A 226 9.63 -18.84 19.12
N ALA A 227 10.05 -17.58 18.95
CA ALA A 227 10.45 -16.73 20.08
C ALA A 227 9.64 -15.44 20.28
N PHE A 228 8.71 -15.07 19.38
CA PHE A 228 7.83 -13.91 19.62
C PHE A 228 6.58 -14.38 20.36
N PRO A 229 6.14 -13.72 21.46
CA PRO A 229 4.98 -14.19 22.22
C PRO A 229 3.70 -14.07 21.37
N LYS A 230 3.33 -15.18 20.74
CA LYS A 230 2.15 -15.33 19.88
C LYS A 230 0.89 -14.81 20.58
N GLU A 231 0.74 -15.13 21.86
CA GLU A 231 -0.36 -14.69 22.72
C GLU A 231 -0.47 -13.17 22.83
N ILE A 232 0.67 -12.46 22.95
CA ILE A 232 0.68 -10.99 22.99
C ILE A 232 0.20 -10.43 21.66
N LEU A 233 0.67 -10.97 20.53
CA LEU A 233 0.23 -10.54 19.20
C LEU A 233 -1.24 -10.82 18.93
N GLU A 234 -1.77 -11.93 19.43
CA GLU A 234 -3.19 -12.27 19.34
C GLU A 234 -4.05 -11.26 20.10
N VAL A 235 -3.69 -10.94 21.35
CA VAL A 235 -4.37 -9.93 22.15
C VAL A 235 -4.32 -8.56 21.47
N PHE A 236 -3.15 -8.12 21.00
CA PHE A 236 -3.03 -6.85 20.28
C PHE A 236 -3.85 -6.81 18.99
N SER A 237 -3.84 -7.90 18.21
CA SER A 237 -4.64 -7.99 16.98
C SER A 237 -6.15 -7.87 17.26
N LEU A 238 -6.63 -8.53 18.33
CA LEU A 238 -8.03 -8.45 18.76
C LEU A 238 -8.41 -7.05 19.26
N LEU A 239 -7.55 -6.40 20.03
CA LEU A 239 -7.76 -5.04 20.52
C LEU A 239 -7.85 -4.05 19.35
N ILE A 240 -6.88 -4.08 18.43
CA ILE A 240 -6.88 -3.22 17.23
C ILE A 240 -8.14 -3.49 16.39
N GLY A 241 -8.47 -4.75 16.13
CA GLY A 241 -9.66 -5.13 15.38
C GLY A 241 -10.95 -4.60 16.00
N SER A 242 -11.11 -4.77 17.32
CA SER A 242 -12.26 -4.26 18.07
C SER A 242 -12.38 -2.74 17.97
N PHE A 243 -11.25 -2.02 18.06
CA PHE A 243 -11.21 -0.56 17.99
C PHE A 243 -11.56 -0.05 16.58
N VAL A 244 -11.06 -0.72 15.54
CA VAL A 244 -11.40 -0.42 14.13
C VAL A 244 -12.89 -0.62 13.88
N ILE A 245 -13.46 -1.73 14.36
CA ILE A 245 -14.91 -1.99 14.26
C ILE A 245 -15.70 -0.91 14.98
N PHE A 246 -15.33 -0.57 16.22
CA PHE A 246 -16.02 0.45 17.01
C PHE A 246 -16.03 1.82 16.32
N LYS A 247 -14.90 2.23 15.74
CA LYS A 247 -14.83 3.50 14.98
C LYS A 247 -15.63 3.45 13.69
N PHE A 248 -15.60 2.32 13.01
CA PHE A 248 -16.41 2.12 11.82
C PHE A 248 -17.91 2.25 12.14
N THR A 249 -18.41 1.59 13.18
CA THR A 249 -19.83 1.68 13.57
C THR A 249 -20.23 3.09 13.98
N GLN A 250 -19.40 3.82 14.73
CA GLN A 250 -19.64 5.24 15.02
C GLN A 250 -19.77 6.08 13.75
N SER A 251 -18.87 5.89 12.78
CA SER A 251 -18.93 6.64 11.51
C SER A 251 -20.21 6.38 10.73
N GLN A 252 -20.71 5.14 10.74
CA GLN A 252 -21.96 4.76 10.07
C GLN A 252 -23.19 5.35 10.77
N GLN A 253 -23.19 5.41 12.11
CA GLN A 253 -24.26 6.03 12.89
C GLN A 253 -24.36 7.53 12.63
N LEU A 254 -23.23 8.24 12.56
CA LEU A 254 -23.18 9.67 12.23
C LEU A 254 -23.76 9.94 10.82
N MET A 255 -23.41 9.13 9.81
CA MET A 255 -23.98 9.27 8.47
C MET A 255 -25.51 9.03 8.42
N LYS A 256 -26.03 8.10 9.22
CA LYS A 256 -27.48 7.87 9.35
C LYS A 256 -28.20 9.04 10.01
N ASN A 257 -27.63 9.63 11.06
CA ASN A 257 -28.26 10.75 11.76
C ASN A 257 -28.29 12.03 10.90
N HIS A 258 -27.25 12.29 10.10
CA HIS A 258 -27.24 13.45 9.18
C HIS A 258 -28.21 13.29 8.01
N SER A 259 -28.44 12.06 7.52
CA SER A 259 -29.45 11.82 6.49
C SER A 259 -30.88 11.90 7.02
N SER A 260 -31.15 11.58 8.28
CA SER A 260 -32.48 11.74 8.89
C SER A 260 -32.86 13.19 9.20
N VAL A 261 -31.89 14.08 9.47
CA VAL A 261 -32.17 15.51 9.74
C VAL A 261 -32.51 16.25 8.44
N ALA A 262 -31.93 15.85 7.30
CA ALA A 262 -32.22 16.45 6.00
C ALA A 262 -33.65 16.18 5.48
N TYR A 263 -34.32 15.14 6.00
CA TYR A 263 -35.68 14.77 5.58
C TYR A 263 -36.81 15.33 6.47
N ASN A 264 -36.50 15.90 7.64
CA ASN A 264 -37.50 16.45 8.57
C ASN A 264 -37.57 17.99 8.56
N GLY A 265 -36.98 18.64 7.56
CA GLY A 265 -36.94 20.10 7.41
C GLY A 265 -37.71 20.63 6.19
N GLY A 266 -38.68 19.87 5.67
CA GLY A 266 -39.59 20.27 4.58
C GLY A 266 -40.99 20.51 5.11
#